data_AF-A0A1C3XEY1-F1
#
_entry.id   AF-A0A1C3XEY1-F1
#
_cell.length_a   1.000
_cell.length_b   1.000
_cell.length_c   1.000
_cell.angle_alpha   90.00
_cell.angle_beta   90.00
_cell.angle_gamma   90.00
#
_symmetry.space_group_name_H-M   'P 1'
#
loop_
_entity.id
_entity.type
_entity.pdbx_description
1 polymer ?
#
loop_
_entity_poly.entity_id
_entity_poly.type
_entity_poly.pdbx_seq_one_letter_code
_entity_poly.pdbx_strand_id
1 'polypeptide(L)'
;MARLYPGFADPPLRGDKQAFIEAITKLPLAHQPGTEFEYGFSTDVLGAVIEQVSEQRLGDYLIRNLWKPIKIQDATFRLSEWQRERLARPFSEDPLTGKPQDIELLESQTKFDRGGACAFATVGDYVRFGQMLLNGGELDGQRILGPRTVRHMISNHLGPGIKIKSPMWKRTVPASGSGLEWLYG
;
A
#
# COMPACT_ATOMS: atom_id res chain seq x y z
N MET A 1 -6.35 22.01 -0.31
CA MET A 1 -6.41 20.67 -0.91
C MET A 1 -6.21 19.55 0.12
N ALA A 2 -5.15 19.55 0.94
CA ALA A 2 -5.00 18.62 2.10
C ALA A 2 -6.12 18.68 3.18
N ARG A 3 -7.10 19.57 3.02
CA ARG A 3 -8.28 19.73 3.89
C ARG A 3 -9.47 18.88 3.44
N LEU A 4 -9.41 18.29 2.24
CA LEU A 4 -10.49 17.49 1.65
C LEU A 4 -10.31 15.99 1.87
N TYR A 5 -9.08 15.53 2.14
CA TYR A 5 -8.83 14.12 2.40
C TYR A 5 -9.18 13.79 3.85
N PRO A 6 -9.96 12.71 4.08
CA PRO A 6 -10.15 12.23 5.43
C PRO A 6 -8.79 11.82 6.02
N GLY A 7 -8.54 12.21 7.27
CA GLY A 7 -7.35 11.77 8.00
C GLY A 7 -7.42 10.26 8.24
N PHE A 8 -6.28 9.57 8.34
CA PHE A 8 -6.25 8.12 8.58
C PHE A 8 -7.05 7.66 9.81
N ALA A 9 -7.26 8.55 10.79
CA ALA A 9 -8.07 8.33 11.98
C ALA A 9 -9.58 8.44 11.75
N ASP A 10 -10.02 8.97 10.60
CA ASP A 10 -11.43 9.27 10.33
C ASP A 10 -12.25 7.98 10.19
N PRO A 11 -13.49 7.95 10.73
CA PRO A 11 -14.34 6.77 10.71
C PRO A 11 -14.54 6.11 9.34
N PRO A 12 -14.66 6.85 8.21
CA PRO A 12 -14.80 6.24 6.88
C PRO A 12 -13.56 5.48 6.42
N LEU A 13 -12.37 5.85 6.93
CA LEU A 13 -11.13 5.12 6.65
C LEU A 13 -10.98 3.93 7.61
N ARG A 14 -11.40 4.02 8.87
CA ARG A 14 -11.45 2.86 9.79
C ARG A 14 -12.61 1.89 9.53
N GLY A 15 -13.54 2.24 8.65
CA GLY A 15 -14.71 1.44 8.27
C GLY A 15 -14.38 0.25 7.38
N ASP A 16 -15.42 -0.40 6.86
CA ASP A 16 -15.28 -1.41 5.80
C ASP A 16 -15.11 -0.76 4.42
N LYS A 17 -14.93 -1.58 3.39
CA LYS A 17 -14.80 -1.13 2.00
C LYS A 17 -15.95 -0.23 1.57
N GLN A 18 -17.19 -0.57 1.95
CA GLN A 18 -18.37 0.15 1.49
C GLN A 18 -18.38 1.57 2.07
N ALA A 19 -18.12 1.70 3.37
CA ALA A 19 -17.98 3.00 4.02
C ALA A 19 -16.88 3.86 3.39
N PHE A 20 -15.74 3.25 3.03
CA PHE A 20 -14.65 3.94 2.33
C PHE A 20 -15.08 4.45 0.95
N ILE A 21 -15.68 3.58 0.11
CA ILE A 21 -16.12 3.94 -1.23
C ILE A 21 -17.22 5.01 -1.21
N GLU A 22 -18.18 4.90 -0.30
CA GLU A 22 -19.24 5.90 -0.14
C GLU A 22 -18.72 7.27 0.29
N ALA A 23 -17.64 7.30 1.07
CA ALA A 23 -17.02 8.57 1.48
C ALA A 23 -16.20 9.18 0.35
N ILE A 24 -15.31 8.40 -0.28
CA ILE A 24 -14.37 8.93 -1.29
C ILE A 24 -15.09 9.41 -2.56
N THR A 25 -16.21 8.78 -2.93
CA THR A 25 -16.99 9.14 -4.13
C THR A 25 -17.81 10.43 -3.96
N LYS A 26 -18.06 10.88 -2.74
CA LYS A 26 -18.77 12.14 -2.46
C LYS A 26 -17.85 13.36 -2.46
N LEU A 27 -16.53 13.14 -2.47
CA LEU A 27 -15.55 14.22 -2.46
C LEU A 27 -15.25 14.68 -3.90
N PRO A 28 -15.09 16.00 -4.13
CA PRO A 28 -14.64 16.47 -5.42
C PRO A 28 -13.19 16.05 -5.67
N LEU A 29 -12.84 15.80 -6.93
CA LEU A 29 -11.44 15.65 -7.33
C LEU A 29 -10.70 16.98 -7.10
N ALA A 30 -9.49 16.89 -6.55
CA ALA A 30 -8.62 18.07 -6.37
C ALA A 30 -8.18 18.67 -7.71
N HIS A 31 -8.05 17.82 -8.74
CA HIS A 31 -7.56 18.15 -10.07
C HIS A 31 -8.32 17.36 -11.14
N GLN A 32 -8.35 17.87 -12.37
CA GLN A 32 -8.89 17.10 -13.49
C GLN A 32 -7.99 15.89 -13.78
N PRO A 33 -8.54 14.70 -14.08
CA PRO A 33 -7.74 13.53 -14.44
C PRO A 33 -6.75 13.83 -15.58
N GLY A 34 -5.51 13.36 -15.42
CA GLY A 34 -4.46 13.55 -16.43
C GLY A 34 -3.81 14.94 -16.46
N THR A 35 -4.02 15.78 -15.45
CA THR A 35 -3.42 17.13 -15.38
C THR A 35 -2.34 17.30 -14.30
N GLU A 36 -2.54 16.66 -13.14
CA GLU A 36 -1.59 16.69 -12.02
C GLU A 36 -1.40 15.28 -11.46
N PHE A 37 -0.20 15.00 -10.96
CA PHE A 37 0.09 13.82 -10.16
C PHE A 37 0.08 14.20 -8.68
N GLU A 38 -0.76 13.51 -7.91
CA GLU A 38 -0.88 13.64 -6.46
C GLU A 38 -0.97 12.24 -5.85
N TYR A 39 -0.09 11.95 -4.88
CA TYR A 39 -0.17 10.70 -4.12
C TYR A 39 -1.44 10.69 -3.26
N GLY A 40 -2.14 9.56 -3.18
CA GLY A 40 -3.41 9.47 -2.47
C GLY A 40 -4.11 8.11 -2.61
N PHE A 41 -5.39 8.06 -2.24
CA PHE A 41 -6.18 6.82 -2.12
C PHE A 41 -6.55 6.11 -3.44
N SER A 42 -5.93 6.48 -4.55
CA SER A 42 -6.21 5.85 -5.86
C SER A 42 -5.92 4.34 -5.87
N THR A 43 -4.89 3.91 -5.15
CA THR A 43 -4.54 2.48 -5.02
C THR A 43 -5.57 1.72 -4.17
N ASP A 44 -6.18 2.35 -3.17
CA ASP A 44 -7.27 1.73 -2.40
C ASP A 44 -8.53 1.55 -3.23
N VAL A 45 -8.84 2.53 -4.09
CA VAL A 45 -9.91 2.40 -5.08
C VAL A 45 -9.60 1.28 -6.08
N LEU A 46 -8.35 1.16 -6.54
CA LEU A 46 -7.92 0.05 -7.39
C LEU A 46 -8.10 -1.31 -6.70
N GLY A 47 -7.77 -1.40 -5.41
CA GLY A 47 -8.04 -2.59 -4.59
C GLY A 47 -9.52 -2.97 -4.57
N ALA A 48 -10.41 -2.01 -4.36
CA ALA A 48 -11.86 -2.23 -4.40
C ALA A 48 -12.35 -2.68 -5.79
N VAL A 49 -11.78 -2.16 -6.88
CA VAL A 49 -12.07 -2.60 -8.24
C VAL A 49 -11.63 -4.05 -8.45
N ILE A 50 -10.45 -4.44 -7.97
CA ILE A 50 -9.98 -5.84 -8.02
C ILE A 50 -10.98 -6.75 -7.31
N GLU A 51 -11.43 -6.39 -6.10
CA GLU A 51 -12.43 -7.20 -5.39
C GLU A 51 -13.74 -7.34 -6.18
N GLN A 52 -14.22 -6.23 -6.76
CA GLN A 52 -15.46 -6.21 -7.51
C GLN A 52 -15.39 -7.10 -8.76
N VAL A 53 -14.27 -7.08 -9.48
CA VAL A 53 -14.09 -7.85 -10.73
C VAL A 53 -13.74 -9.31 -10.45
N SER A 54 -12.98 -9.59 -9.40
CA SER A 54 -12.52 -10.95 -9.07
C SER A 54 -13.46 -11.72 -8.15
N GLU A 55 -14.47 -11.05 -7.60
CA GLU A 55 -15.41 -11.57 -6.58
C GLU A 55 -14.68 -12.17 -5.35
N GLN A 56 -13.45 -11.73 -5.10
CA GLN A 56 -12.60 -12.17 -4.01
C GLN A 56 -12.22 -10.97 -3.16
N ARG A 57 -12.00 -11.20 -1.86
CA ARG A 57 -11.36 -10.19 -1.03
C ARG A 57 -9.93 -9.96 -1.54
N LEU A 58 -9.41 -8.73 -1.44
CA LEU A 58 -8.14 -8.35 -2.04
C LEU A 58 -6.99 -9.22 -1.51
N GLY A 59 -6.94 -9.48 -0.20
CA GLY A 59 -5.95 -10.38 0.39
C GLY A 59 -6.02 -11.79 -0.19
N ASP A 60 -7.21 -12.35 -0.37
CA ASP A 60 -7.39 -13.70 -0.93
C ASP A 60 -6.96 -13.75 -2.40
N TYR A 61 -7.28 -12.71 -3.18
CA TYR A 61 -6.81 -12.56 -4.55
C TYR A 61 -5.28 -12.50 -4.63
N LEU A 62 -4.63 -11.69 -3.77
CA LEU A 62 -3.17 -11.55 -3.74
C LEU A 62 -2.49 -12.85 -3.27
N ILE A 63 -3.03 -13.53 -2.27
CA ILE A 63 -2.55 -14.86 -1.84
C ILE A 63 -2.52 -15.81 -3.03
N ARG A 64 -3.63 -15.91 -3.77
CA ARG A 64 -3.80 -16.87 -4.86
C ARG A 64 -2.92 -16.55 -6.07
N ASN A 65 -2.89 -15.29 -6.49
CA ASN A 65 -2.34 -14.91 -7.79
C ASN A 65 -0.91 -14.34 -7.72
N LEU A 66 -0.46 -13.93 -6.54
CA LEU A 66 0.86 -13.33 -6.36
C LEU A 66 1.65 -14.08 -5.28
N TRP A 67 1.22 -14.03 -4.02
CA TRP A 67 2.06 -14.44 -2.89
C TRP A 67 2.38 -15.94 -2.89
N LYS A 68 1.37 -16.80 -2.98
CA LYS A 68 1.56 -18.26 -2.95
C LYS A 68 2.39 -18.77 -4.14
N PRO A 69 2.12 -18.36 -5.40
CA PRO A 69 2.95 -18.75 -6.55
C PRO A 69 4.45 -18.49 -6.37
N ILE A 70 4.82 -17.32 -5.84
CA ILE A 70 6.22 -16.98 -5.59
C ILE A 70 6.66 -17.24 -4.16
N LYS A 71 5.98 -18.11 -3.41
CA LYS A 71 6.34 -18.57 -2.06
C LYS A 71 6.61 -17.44 -1.05
N ILE A 72 5.85 -16.35 -1.14
CA ILE A 72 5.73 -15.37 -0.06
C ILE A 72 4.87 -16.03 1.03
N GLN A 73 5.40 -16.11 2.25
CA GLN A 73 4.83 -16.94 3.31
C GLN A 73 4.10 -16.11 4.36
N ASP A 74 4.63 -14.93 4.67
CA ASP A 74 4.17 -14.16 5.82
C ASP A 74 3.36 -12.93 5.44
N ALA A 75 3.25 -12.62 4.15
CA ALA A 75 2.43 -11.49 3.71
C ALA A 75 0.95 -11.72 4.04
N THR A 76 0.33 -10.74 4.70
CA THR A 76 -1.06 -10.84 5.14
C THR A 76 -1.67 -9.47 5.41
N PHE A 77 -3.00 -9.37 5.29
CA PHE A 77 -3.78 -8.25 5.86
C PHE A 77 -4.35 -8.59 7.24
N ARG A 78 -4.25 -9.84 7.66
CA ARG A 78 -4.80 -10.36 8.91
C ARG A 78 -3.71 -11.14 9.65
N LEU A 79 -3.16 -10.53 10.69
CA LEU A 79 -2.13 -11.18 11.52
C LEU A 79 -2.72 -12.41 12.24
N SER A 80 -2.01 -13.54 12.16
CA SER A 80 -2.20 -14.67 13.07
C SER A 80 -1.58 -14.37 14.44
N GLU A 81 -1.90 -15.17 15.45
CA GLU A 81 -1.34 -14.99 16.80
C GLU A 81 0.20 -15.02 16.78
N TRP A 82 0.78 -16.03 16.12
CA TRP A 82 2.22 -16.16 15.97
C TRP A 82 2.85 -14.96 15.23
N GLN A 83 2.16 -14.39 14.24
CA GLN A 83 2.68 -13.20 13.54
C GLN A 83 2.63 -11.95 14.43
N ARG A 84 1.66 -11.83 15.33
CA ARG A 84 1.59 -10.72 16.31
C ARG A 84 2.77 -10.75 17.28
N GLU A 85 3.19 -11.93 17.72
CA GLU A 85 4.33 -12.09 18.64
C GLU A 85 5.65 -11.54 18.08
N ARG A 86 5.82 -11.62 16.75
CA ARG A 86 7.02 -11.16 16.03
C ARG A 86 6.83 -9.86 15.25
N LEU A 87 5.74 -9.13 15.51
CA LEU A 87 5.49 -7.86 14.85
C LEU A 87 6.53 -6.83 15.29
N ALA A 88 7.18 -6.18 14.33
CA ALA A 88 8.11 -5.09 14.62
C ALA A 88 7.34 -3.92 15.25
N ARG A 89 7.86 -3.39 16.36
CA ARG A 89 7.27 -2.27 17.09
C ARG A 89 8.11 -1.02 16.91
N PRO A 90 7.49 0.17 16.79
CA PRO A 90 8.22 1.43 16.75
C PRO A 90 8.99 1.62 18.06
N PHE A 91 10.14 2.28 17.98
CA PHE A 91 10.81 2.78 19.18
C PHE A 91 9.96 3.88 19.83
N SER A 92 10.05 4.02 21.15
CA SER A 92 9.38 5.11 21.88
C SER A 92 9.90 6.49 21.50
N GLU A 93 11.11 6.56 20.95
CA GLU A 93 11.74 7.77 20.42
C GLU A 93 12.09 7.57 18.95
N ASP A 94 11.95 8.62 18.15
CA ASP A 94 12.39 8.65 16.77
C ASP A 94 13.93 8.62 16.73
N PRO A 95 14.55 7.56 16.17
CA PRO A 95 16.01 7.43 16.15
C PRO A 95 16.71 8.53 15.33
N LEU A 96 16.00 9.22 14.43
CA LEU A 96 16.56 10.31 13.63
C LEU A 96 16.51 11.66 14.35
N THR A 97 15.46 11.89 15.16
CA THR A 97 15.23 13.20 15.79
C THR A 97 15.41 13.21 17.31
N GLY A 98 15.49 12.04 17.95
CA GLY A 98 15.53 11.86 19.39
C GLY A 98 14.26 12.30 20.12
N LYS A 99 13.15 12.50 19.39
CA LYS A 99 11.89 12.99 19.96
C LYS A 99 10.96 11.82 20.30
N PRO A 100 10.13 11.94 21.33
CA PRO A 100 9.08 10.96 21.59
C PRO A 100 8.19 10.77 20.36
N GLN A 101 7.88 9.52 20.05
CA GLN A 101 6.92 9.15 19.02
C GLN A 101 5.95 8.10 19.55
N ASP A 102 4.75 8.10 18.97
CA ASP A 102 3.75 7.08 19.20
C ASP A 102 3.12 6.74 17.85
N ILE A 103 3.33 5.51 17.40
CA ILE A 103 2.81 5.01 16.12
C ILE A 103 1.83 3.89 16.44
N GLU A 104 0.57 4.13 16.10
CA GLU A 104 -0.49 3.15 16.26
C GLU A 104 -0.19 1.89 15.44
N LEU A 105 -0.12 0.74 16.14
CA LEU A 105 0.05 -0.55 15.49
C LEU A 105 -1.31 -1.09 15.03
N LEU A 106 -1.35 -1.55 13.79
CA LEU A 106 -2.52 -2.20 13.19
C LEU A 106 -2.66 -3.66 13.68
N GLU A 107 -2.79 -3.87 15.00
CA GLU A 107 -2.90 -5.21 15.59
C GLU A 107 -4.32 -5.79 15.50
N SER A 108 -5.32 -4.90 15.44
CA SER A 108 -6.72 -5.29 15.23
C SER A 108 -7.00 -5.59 13.76
N GLN A 109 -7.81 -6.62 13.50
CA GLN A 109 -8.16 -6.99 12.12
C GLN A 109 -8.92 -5.85 11.43
N THR A 110 -8.42 -5.41 10.29
CA THR A 110 -9.10 -4.42 9.46
C THR A 110 -10.32 -5.06 8.78
N LYS A 111 -11.39 -4.29 8.66
CA LYS A 111 -12.60 -4.71 7.92
C LYS A 111 -12.42 -4.60 6.40
N PHE A 112 -11.31 -4.00 5.96
CA PHE A 112 -11.02 -3.67 4.58
C PHE A 112 -9.54 -3.93 4.29
N ASP A 113 -9.26 -4.71 3.25
CA ASP A 113 -7.91 -4.92 2.73
C ASP A 113 -7.59 -3.75 1.79
N ARG A 114 -6.69 -2.88 2.25
CA ARG A 114 -6.37 -1.63 1.55
C ARG A 114 -5.38 -1.88 0.42
N GLY A 115 -5.66 -1.34 -0.75
CA GLY A 115 -4.75 -1.47 -1.89
C GLY A 115 -3.48 -0.64 -1.72
N GLY A 116 -3.54 0.48 -0.99
CA GLY A 116 -2.41 1.37 -0.77
C GLY A 116 -1.64 1.15 0.54
N ALA A 117 -2.15 0.34 1.47
CA ALA A 117 -1.57 0.20 2.82
C ALA A 117 -2.05 -1.08 3.55
N CYS A 118 -1.67 -1.22 4.82
CA CYS A 118 -2.20 -2.21 5.79
C CYS A 118 -1.83 -3.69 5.56
N ALA A 119 -1.08 -4.03 4.51
CA ALA A 119 -0.46 -5.34 4.40
C ALA A 119 0.80 -5.42 5.27
N PHE A 120 0.95 -6.53 5.99
CA PHE A 120 2.18 -6.92 6.65
C PHE A 120 2.96 -7.87 5.76
N ALA A 121 4.28 -7.86 5.87
CA ALA A 121 5.18 -8.79 5.21
C ALA A 121 6.52 -8.83 5.96
N THR A 122 7.33 -9.85 5.71
CA THR A 122 8.73 -9.88 6.16
C THR A 122 9.64 -9.24 5.12
N VAL A 123 10.88 -8.92 5.53
CA VAL A 123 11.93 -8.53 4.57
C VAL A 123 12.14 -9.63 3.52
N GLY A 124 12.11 -10.90 3.94
CA GLY A 124 12.23 -12.05 3.04
C GLY A 124 11.14 -12.08 1.96
N ASP A 125 9.88 -11.87 2.35
CA ASP A 125 8.77 -11.79 1.39
C ASP A 125 8.97 -10.64 0.39
N TYR A 126 9.40 -9.49 0.89
CA TYR A 126 9.59 -8.30 0.07
C TYR A 126 10.71 -8.47 -0.95
N VAL A 127 11.81 -9.10 -0.54
CA VAL A 127 12.92 -9.46 -1.44
C VAL A 127 12.44 -10.41 -2.54
N ARG A 128 11.57 -11.37 -2.23
CA ARG A 128 11.00 -12.28 -3.24
C ARG A 128 10.15 -11.52 -4.26
N PHE A 129 9.31 -10.59 -3.81
CA PHE A 129 8.54 -9.74 -4.71
C PHE A 129 9.45 -8.91 -5.63
N GLY A 130 10.47 -8.25 -5.07
CA GLY A 130 11.45 -7.49 -5.84
C GLY A 130 12.23 -8.36 -6.84
N GLN A 131 12.67 -9.56 -6.43
CA GLN A 131 13.38 -10.48 -7.30
C GLN A 131 12.51 -10.98 -8.46
N MET A 132 11.23 -11.24 -8.22
CA MET A 132 10.27 -11.59 -9.29
C MET A 132 10.20 -10.48 -10.35
N LEU A 133 10.19 -9.21 -9.95
CA LEU A 133 10.22 -8.08 -10.89
C LEU A 133 11.56 -7.97 -11.63
N LEU A 134 12.70 -8.10 -10.92
CA LEU A 134 14.04 -8.09 -11.52
C LEU A 134 14.22 -9.19 -12.58
N ASN A 135 13.61 -10.35 -12.36
CA ASN A 135 13.61 -11.47 -13.29
C ASN A 135 12.60 -11.33 -14.45
N GLY A 136 11.97 -10.16 -14.61
CA GLY A 136 11.01 -9.91 -15.68
C GLY A 136 9.68 -10.66 -15.48
N GLY A 137 9.26 -10.82 -14.23
CA GLY A 137 7.92 -11.31 -13.86
C GLY A 137 7.87 -12.79 -13.46
N GLU A 138 9.02 -13.42 -13.19
CA GLU A 138 9.11 -14.85 -12.86
C GLU A 138 10.03 -15.09 -11.65
N LEU A 139 9.66 -16.03 -10.77
CA LEU A 139 10.53 -16.49 -9.70
C LEU A 139 10.32 -17.98 -9.46
N ASP A 140 11.40 -18.74 -9.26
CA ASP A 140 11.36 -20.20 -9.04
C ASP A 140 10.56 -20.97 -10.09
N GLY A 141 10.63 -20.55 -11.37
CA GLY A 141 9.89 -21.15 -12.48
C GLY A 141 8.39 -20.78 -12.53
N GLN A 142 7.91 -19.91 -11.63
CA GLN A 142 6.53 -19.43 -11.60
C GLN A 142 6.43 -18.04 -12.20
N ARG A 143 5.71 -17.91 -13.31
CA ARG A 143 5.50 -16.65 -14.02
C ARG A 143 4.22 -15.97 -13.54
N ILE A 144 4.38 -14.76 -13.00
CA ILE A 144 3.28 -13.90 -12.56
C ILE A 144 2.96 -12.85 -13.61
N LEU A 145 3.99 -12.27 -14.22
CA LEU A 145 3.86 -11.24 -15.25
C LEU A 145 4.72 -11.59 -16.47
N GLY A 146 4.28 -11.15 -17.64
CA GLY A 146 5.11 -11.19 -18.83
C GLY A 146 6.25 -10.16 -18.74
N PRO A 147 7.43 -10.41 -19.33
CA PRO A 147 8.56 -9.48 -19.25
C PRO A 147 8.28 -8.15 -19.96
N ARG A 148 7.38 -8.13 -20.96
CA ARG A 148 6.89 -6.88 -21.59
C ARG A 148 6.02 -6.07 -20.62
N THR A 149 5.16 -6.74 -19.84
CA THR A 149 4.33 -6.09 -18.82
C THR A 149 5.19 -5.50 -17.72
N VAL A 150 6.19 -6.22 -17.21
CA VAL A 150 7.11 -5.69 -16.20
C VAL A 150 7.84 -4.45 -16.71
N ARG A 151 8.40 -4.49 -17.93
CA ARG A 151 9.05 -3.32 -18.54
C ARG A 151 8.09 -2.14 -18.70
N HIS A 152 6.85 -2.40 -19.08
CA HIS A 152 5.83 -1.37 -19.16
C HIS A 152 5.59 -0.74 -17.78
N MET A 153 5.33 -1.54 -16.74
CA MET A 153 5.04 -1.08 -15.38
C MET A 153 6.14 -0.19 -14.76
N ILE A 154 7.41 -0.47 -15.08
CA ILE A 154 8.55 0.30 -14.55
C ILE A 154 8.98 1.46 -15.45
N SER A 155 8.23 1.75 -16.52
CA SER A 155 8.48 2.90 -17.38
C SER A 155 7.93 4.19 -16.78
N ASN A 156 8.44 5.34 -17.22
CA ASN A 156 7.83 6.61 -16.88
C ASN A 156 6.44 6.72 -17.54
N HIS A 157 5.39 6.79 -16.71
CA HIS A 157 4.01 6.98 -17.15
C HIS A 157 3.50 8.42 -17.00
N LEU A 158 4.32 9.33 -16.47
CA LEU A 158 3.97 10.75 -16.37
C LEU A 158 4.34 11.46 -17.68
N GLY A 159 3.31 12.03 -18.34
CA GLY A 159 3.50 12.85 -19.52
C GLY A 159 4.21 14.18 -19.20
N PRO A 160 4.84 14.83 -20.19
CA PRO A 160 5.64 16.04 -19.98
C PRO A 160 4.85 17.24 -19.43
N GLY A 161 3.52 17.25 -19.57
CA GLY A 161 2.63 18.30 -19.05
C GLY A 161 2.07 18.04 -17.66
N ILE A 162 2.38 16.90 -17.04
CA ILE A 162 1.85 16.54 -15.72
C ILE A 162 2.59 17.32 -14.64
N LYS A 163 1.85 18.11 -13.86
CA LYS A 163 2.41 18.80 -12.69
C LYS A 163 2.54 17.80 -11.55
N ILE A 164 3.74 17.68 -10.98
CA ILE A 164 3.99 16.83 -9.81
C ILE A 164 3.90 17.72 -8.58
N LYS A 165 2.92 17.47 -7.71
CA LYS A 165 2.85 18.09 -6.39
C LYS A 165 2.89 17.01 -5.33
N SER A 166 3.69 17.24 -4.29
CA SER A 166 3.67 16.42 -3.08
C SER A 166 3.17 17.25 -1.90
N PRO A 167 1.84 17.38 -1.70
CA PRO A 167 1.29 18.01 -0.50
C PRO A 167 1.45 17.13 0.73
N MET A 168 1.47 15.80 0.55
CA MET A 168 1.53 14.83 1.65
C MET A 168 2.83 14.92 2.46
N TRP A 169 3.93 15.37 1.84
CA TRP A 169 5.22 15.59 2.49
C TRP A 169 5.26 16.83 3.41
N LYS A 170 4.37 17.81 3.20
CA LYS A 170 4.38 19.08 3.98
C LYS A 170 3.69 18.97 5.33
N ARG A 171 3.10 17.82 5.66
CA ARG A 171 2.55 17.53 6.99
C ARG A 171 3.50 16.54 7.63
N THR A 172 4.12 16.91 8.75
CA THR A 172 4.77 16.00 9.69
C THR A 172 3.72 15.01 10.17
N VAL A 173 3.51 13.95 9.39
CA VAL A 173 2.86 12.73 9.85
C VAL A 173 3.97 12.01 10.61
N PRO A 174 3.80 11.73 11.93
CA PRO A 174 4.71 10.82 12.62
C PRO A 174 4.72 9.53 11.80
N ALA A 175 5.91 9.06 11.44
CA ALA A 175 6.17 7.99 10.49
C ALA A 175 5.06 6.92 10.43
N SER A 176 4.12 7.07 9.50
CA SER A 176 3.27 5.97 9.05
C SER A 176 3.64 5.71 7.60
N GLY A 177 4.76 5.00 7.46
CA GLY A 177 5.34 4.60 6.19
C GLY A 177 4.33 3.83 5.35
N SER A 178 3.93 4.41 4.23
CA SER A 178 3.35 3.71 3.09
C SER A 178 4.21 4.04 1.88
N GLY A 179 5.24 3.20 1.68
CA GLY A 179 6.24 3.37 0.63
C GLY A 179 7.62 3.02 1.15
N LEU A 180 8.28 2.06 0.49
CA LEU A 180 9.66 1.65 0.71
C LEU A 180 10.61 2.85 0.86
N GLU A 181 11.14 3.06 2.06
CA GLU A 181 12.34 3.86 2.26
C GLU A 181 13.50 2.90 2.53
N TRP A 182 14.35 2.73 1.51
CA TRP A 182 15.71 2.23 1.70
C TRP A 182 16.54 3.40 2.21
N LEU A 183 16.90 3.39 3.49
CA LEU A 183 17.98 4.22 4.01
C LEU A 183 19.23 3.34 4.12
N TYR A 184 20.14 3.51 3.16
CA TYR A 184 21.55 3.23 3.40
C TYR A 184 22.09 4.33 4.32
N GLY A 185 22.81 3.93 5.38
CA GLY A 185 23.53 4.83 6.28
C GLY A 185 23.49 4.33 7.71
#